data_AF-A0A845DLG2-F1
#
_entry.id   AF-A0A845DLG2-F1
#
_cell.length_a   1.000
_cell.length_b   1.000
_cell.length_c   1.000
_cell.angle_alpha   90.00
_cell.angle_beta   90.00
_cell.angle_gamma   90.00
#
_symmetry.space_group_name_H-M   'P 1'
#
loop_
_entity.id
_entity.type
_entity.pdbx_description
1 polymer ?
#
loop_
_entity_poly.entity_id
_entity_poly.type
_entity_poly.pdbx_seq_one_letter_code
_entity_poly.pdbx_strand_id
1 'polypeptide(L)' 'MGPLIFLTKVETMTITLGLTLLTNQSGGRWELIQAGAVISILPIVVMFFIGQEHFIQGIARTGIKG' A
#
# COMPACT_ATOMS: atom_id res chain seq x y z
N MET A 1 -12.02 -27.00 14.77
CA MET A 1 -12.57 -26.47 13.51
C MET A 1 -13.00 -25.02 13.74
N GLY A 2 -12.04 -24.11 13.83
CA GLY A 2 -12.34 -22.67 13.99
C GLY A 2 -12.80 -22.08 12.65
N PRO A 3 -13.55 -20.98 12.63
CA PRO A 3 -13.97 -20.38 11.37
C PRO A 3 -12.70 -19.84 10.70
N LEU A 4 -12.16 -20.57 9.73
CA LEU A 4 -11.18 -20.00 8.82
C LEU A 4 -11.94 -18.96 8.02
N ILE A 5 -11.87 -17.70 8.47
CA ILE A 5 -12.26 -16.54 7.69
C ILE A 5 -11.25 -16.48 6.53
N PHE A 6 -11.48 -17.31 5.53
CA PHE A 6 -10.86 -17.12 4.24
C PHE A 6 -11.44 -15.82 3.72
N LEU A 7 -10.59 -14.81 3.53
CA LEU A 7 -10.90 -13.67 2.68
C LEU A 7 -11.09 -14.25 1.26
N THR A 8 -12.26 -14.81 0.98
CA THR A 8 -12.63 -15.40 -0.33
C THR A 8 -12.97 -14.33 -1.34
N LYS A 9 -13.15 -13.08 -0.90
CA LYS A 9 -13.42 -11.92 -1.75
C LYS A 9 -12.16 -11.09 -1.90
N VAL A 10 -11.75 -10.88 -3.15
CA VAL A 10 -10.61 -10.02 -3.52
C VAL A 10 -10.79 -8.59 -2.99
N GLU A 11 -12.04 -8.14 -2.85
CA GLU A 11 -12.42 -6.80 -2.41
C GLU A 11 -12.07 -6.49 -0.94
N THR A 12 -11.94 -7.50 -0.09
CA THR A 12 -11.56 -7.32 1.34
C THR A 12 -10.11 -7.68 1.61
N MET A 13 -9.33 -8.02 0.57
CA MET A 13 -7.93 -8.32 0.73
C MET A 13 -7.12 -7.04 0.94
N THR A 14 -6.19 -7.07 1.89
CA THR A 14 -5.21 -6.00 2.02
C THR A 14 -4.31 -5.98 0.78
N ILE A 15 -3.80 -4.80 0.43
CA ILE A 15 -2.93 -4.63 -0.75
C ILE A 15 -1.73 -5.60 -0.70
N THR A 16 -1.17 -5.84 0.49
CA THR A 16 -0.07 -6.81 0.70
C THR A 16 -0.48 -8.25 0.39
N LEU A 17 -1.69 -8.66 0.79
CA LEU A 17 -2.21 -9.99 0.52
C LEU A 17 -2.55 -10.17 -0.97
N GLY A 18 -3.15 -9.14 -1.59
CA GLY A 18 -3.43 -9.13 -3.03
C GLY A 18 -2.16 -9.21 -3.89
N LEU A 19 -1.09 -8.50 -3.50
CA LEU A 19 0.20 -8.56 -4.20
C LEU A 19 0.88 -9.94 -4.06
N THR A 20 0.75 -10.57 -2.89
CA THR A 20 1.27 -11.93 -2.65
C THR A 20 0.52 -12.97 -3.50
N LEU A 21 -0.80 -12.84 -3.60
CA LEU A 21 -1.62 -13.67 -4.49
C LEU A 21 -1.29 -13.45 -5.96
N LEU A 22 -1.07 -12.20 -6.37
CA LEU A 22 -0.62 -11.86 -7.72
C LEU A 22 0.74 -12.48 -8.02
N THR A 23 1.65 -12.51 -7.05
CA THR A 23 2.96 -13.18 -7.16
C THR A 23 2.80 -14.69 -7.39
N ASN A 24 1.89 -15.33 -6.66
CA ASN A 24 1.60 -16.76 -6.82
C ASN A 24 0.84 -17.08 -8.13
N GLN A 25 -0.05 -16.20 -8.58
CA GLN A 25 -0.85 -16.41 -9.81
C GLN A 25 -0.12 -16.03 -11.09
N SER A 26 0.83 -15.08 -11.03
CA SER A 26 1.48 -14.54 -12.23
C SER A 26 2.51 -15.49 -12.86
N GLY A 27 2.82 -16.63 -12.23
CA GLY A 27 3.59 -17.71 -12.84
C GLY A 27 4.97 -17.30 -13.39
N GLY A 28 5.60 -16.29 -12.81
CA GLY A 28 6.87 -15.74 -13.29
C GLY A 28 6.77 -14.50 -14.19
N ARG A 29 5.59 -13.88 -14.32
CA ARG A 29 5.43 -12.56 -14.96
C ARG A 29 5.72 -11.43 -13.99
N TRP A 30 7.00 -11.15 -13.81
CA TRP A 30 7.47 -10.08 -12.91
C TRP A 30 6.98 -8.69 -13.31
N GLU A 31 6.66 -8.45 -14.60
CA GLU A 31 6.10 -7.15 -15.02
C GLU A 31 4.76 -6.83 -14.34
N LEU A 32 3.90 -7.82 -14.10
CA LEU A 32 2.60 -7.61 -13.44
C LEU A 32 2.76 -7.37 -11.94
N ILE A 33 3.69 -8.09 -11.31
CA ILE A 33 3.96 -7.96 -9.88
C ILE A 33 4.55 -6.58 -9.58
N GLN A 34 5.51 -6.13 -10.39
CA GLN A 34 6.12 -4.81 -10.29
C GLN A 34 5.09 -3.70 -10.55
N ALA A 35 4.23 -3.85 -11.57
CA ALA A 35 3.14 -2.89 -11.83
C ALA A 35 2.18 -2.77 -10.65
N GLY A 36 1.79 -3.90 -10.03
CA GLY A 36 0.97 -3.91 -8.82
C GLY A 36 1.63 -3.22 -7.63
N ALA A 37 2.95 -3.38 -7.47
CA ALA A 37 3.73 -2.72 -6.43
C ALA A 37 3.86 -1.19 -6.66
N VAL A 38 3.97 -0.73 -7.89
CA VAL A 38 3.97 0.72 -8.18
C VAL A 38 2.59 1.32 -7.89
N ILE A 39 1.52 0.62 -8.28
CA ILE A 39 0.13 1.05 -8.03
C ILE A 39 -0.17 1.10 -6.52
N SER A 40 0.42 0.20 -5.70
CA SER A 40 0.21 0.21 -4.25
C SER A 40 0.81 1.43 -3.55
N ILE A 41 1.89 1.99 -4.09
CA ILE A 41 2.57 3.18 -3.55
C ILE A 41 1.87 4.47 -4.00
N LEU A 42 1.20 4.44 -5.14
CA LEU A 42 0.48 5.57 -5.73
C LEU A 42 -0.47 6.30 -4.76
N PRO A 43 -1.36 5.64 -4.00
CA PRO A 43 -2.22 6.34 -3.03
C PRO A 43 -1.45 7.01 -1.89
N ILE A 44 -0.30 6.45 -1.49
CA ILE A 44 0.58 7.06 -0.47
C ILE A 44 1.21 8.34 -1.03
N VAL A 45 1.68 8.29 -2.29
CA VAL A 45 2.25 9.45 -2.98
C VAL A 45 1.19 10.54 -3.17
N VAL A 46 -0.03 10.17 -3.56
CA VAL A 46 -1.15 11.13 -3.68
C VAL A 46 -1.48 11.75 -2.32
N MET A 47 -1.56 10.94 -1.25
CA MET A 47 -1.79 11.46 0.10
C MET A 47 -0.66 12.40 0.55
N PHE A 48 0.59 12.07 0.20
CA PHE A 48 1.74 12.93 0.46
C PHE A 48 1.61 14.28 -0.26
N PHE A 49 1.21 14.28 -1.54
CA PHE A 49 1.01 15.53 -2.28
C PHE A 49 -0.10 16.41 -1.69
N ILE A 50 -1.23 15.80 -1.32
CA ILE A 50 -2.34 16.51 -0.65
C ILE A 50 -1.88 17.09 0.71
N GLY A 51 -1.05 16.33 1.43
CA GLY A 51 -0.56 16.71 2.74
C GLY A 51 0.68 17.59 2.76
N GLN A 52 1.32 17.93 1.62
CA GLN A 52 2.66 18.54 1.62
C GLN A 52 2.75 19.78 2.52
N GLU A 53 1.76 20.67 2.46
CA GLU A 53 1.76 21.88 3.28
C GLU A 53 1.69 21.56 4.79
N HIS A 54 0.86 20.59 5.19
CA HIS A 54 0.70 20.17 6.59
C HIS A 54 1.89 19.37 7.09
N PHE A 55 2.49 18.53 6.24
CA PHE A 55 3.73 17.81 6.56
C PHE A 55 4.91 18.79 6.76
N ILE A 56 5.04 19.80 5.90
CA ILE A 56 6.08 20.84 6.03
C ILE A 56 5.87 21.68 7.29
N GLN A 57 4.64 22.11 7.57
CA GLN A 57 4.31 22.84 8.80
C GLN A 57 4.48 21.97 10.06
N GLY A 58 4.19 20.68 9.98
CA GLY A 58 4.40 19.70 11.04
C GLY A 58 5.89 19.52 11.37
N ILE A 59 6.72 19.29 10.35
CA ILE A 59 8.18 19.16 10.50
C ILE A 59 8.79 20.45 11.08
N ALA A 60 8.39 21.61 10.57
CA ALA A 60 8.84 22.91 11.07
C ALA A 60 8.46 23.14 12.55
N ARG A 61 7.26 22.71 12.98
CA ARG A 61 6.83 22.79 14.38
C ARG A 61 7.53 21.79 15.28
N THR A 62 7.87 20.59 14.79
CA THR A 62 8.64 19.60 15.56
C THR A 62 10.13 19.95 15.67
N GLY A 63 10.65 20.81 14.81
CA GLY A 63 12.06 21.27 14.85
C GLY A 63 12.36 22.40 15.84
N ILE A 64 11.35 23.14 16.34
CA ILE A 64 11.53 24.31 17.23
C ILE A 64 11.55 23.94 18.72
N LYS A 65 11.68 22.66 19.07
CA LYS A 65 11.88 22.23 20.46
C LYS A 65 13.09 21.29 20.58
N GLY A 66 14.25 21.88 20.32
CA GLY A 66 15.60 21.35 20.53
C GLY A 66 16.58 22.51 20.43
#